data_AF-A0A0K2D5I5-F1
#
_entry.id   AF-A0A0K2D5I5-F1
#
_cell.length_a   1.000
_cell.length_b   1.000
_cell.length_c   1.000
_cell.angle_alpha   90.00
_cell.angle_beta   90.00
_cell.angle_gamma   90.00
#
_symmetry.space_group_name_H-M   'P 1'
#
loop_
_entity.id
_entity.type
_entity.pdbx_description
1 polymer ?
#
loop_
_entity_poly.entity_id
_entity_poly.type
_entity_poly.pdbx_seq_one_letter_code
_entity_poly.pdbx_strand_id
1 'polypeptide(L)'
;IRQFARALMEKMNITRVDEAEKDGGSAEDEKDKEKKDEYIVVFSRSTTRLILNEAELIMALAQEFQMRVVTVSLEDQSFPSIVQVISGCSMLVSMHGAQLITSLFLPRGAVVVELFPFAVNPEQYTPYKTLASLPGIDLHYISWRNTEEENTVTHPDRPWEQGGISHLEKDEQERILASKDVPRHLCCRNPEWLFRIYQDTLIDIPSFLDALKEGMKTKPVMKKSKPASTVHPGRVREPQCQTSVQTTSEAKLTVPGQIP
;
A
#
# COMPACT_ATOMS: atom_id res chain seq x y z
N ILE A 1 -2.16 -0.20 17.42
CA ILE A 1 -1.52 -0.70 16.17
C ILE A 1 0.00 -0.53 16.16
N ARG A 2 0.56 0.67 16.44
CA ARG A 2 2.02 0.87 16.49
C ARG A 2 2.74 -0.03 17.51
N GLN A 3 2.15 -0.27 18.69
CA GLN A 3 2.68 -1.24 19.66
C GLN A 3 2.74 -2.67 19.10
N PHE A 4 1.74 -3.07 18.32
CA PHE A 4 1.73 -4.36 17.64
C PHE A 4 2.85 -4.46 16.60
N ALA A 5 3.03 -3.41 15.78
CA ALA A 5 4.15 -3.34 14.84
C ALA A 5 5.50 -3.44 15.55
N ARG A 6 5.67 -2.72 16.67
CA ARG A 6 6.88 -2.78 17.50
C ARG A 6 7.12 -4.17 18.08
N ALA A 7 6.11 -4.80 18.67
CA ALA A 7 6.22 -6.15 19.22
C ALA A 7 6.57 -7.19 18.14
N LEU A 8 6.06 -7.03 16.92
CA LEU A 8 6.45 -7.87 15.78
C LEU A 8 7.91 -7.63 15.37
N MET A 9 8.35 -6.37 15.29
CA MET A 9 9.75 -6.04 14.98
C MET A 9 10.72 -6.60 16.03
N GLU A 10 10.39 -6.50 17.32
CA GLU A 10 11.17 -7.10 18.40
C GLU A 10 11.29 -8.62 18.23
N LYS A 11 10.20 -9.32 17.88
CA LYS A 11 10.23 -10.76 17.56
C LYS A 11 11.06 -11.12 16.32
N MET A 12 11.30 -10.15 15.44
CA MET A 12 12.16 -10.29 14.26
C MET A 12 13.61 -9.84 14.52
N ASN A 13 13.97 -9.49 15.76
CA ASN A 13 15.26 -8.89 16.15
C ASN A 13 15.56 -7.55 15.43
N ILE A 14 14.50 -6.80 15.10
CA ILE A 14 14.59 -5.49 14.45
C ILE A 14 14.44 -4.42 15.54
N THR A 15 15.53 -3.75 15.88
CA THR A 15 15.51 -2.61 16.81
C THR A 15 15.46 -1.31 16.02
N ARG A 16 14.44 -0.49 16.28
CA ARG A 16 14.47 0.91 15.83
C ARG A 16 15.48 1.69 16.66
N VAL A 17 16.28 2.52 15.98
CA VAL A 17 16.96 3.64 16.63
C VAL A 17 15.90 4.74 16.82
N ASP A 18 15.05 4.56 17.84
CA ASP A 18 14.12 5.60 18.27
C ASP A 18 14.92 6.63 19.08
N GLU A 19 15.66 7.51 18.41
CA GLU A 19 16.35 8.66 19.04
C GLU A 19 15.40 9.82 19.41
N ALA A 20 14.08 9.56 19.50
CA ALA A 20 13.10 10.59 19.84
C ALA A 20 12.65 10.58 21.32
N GLU A 21 13.19 9.69 22.16
CA GLU A 21 12.83 9.63 23.60
C GLU A 21 14.03 9.80 24.54
N LYS A 22 15.22 10.16 24.06
CA LYS A 22 16.36 10.50 24.92
C LYS A 22 16.79 11.97 24.78
N ASP A 23 16.31 12.71 25.77
CA ASP A 23 17.03 13.72 26.55
C ASP A 23 17.33 15.09 25.93
N GLY A 24 17.08 16.13 26.73
CA GLY A 24 17.19 17.54 26.36
C GLY A 24 18.61 17.97 25.98
N GLY A 25 18.91 17.92 24.68
CA GLY A 25 20.07 18.53 24.05
C GLY A 25 19.75 19.90 23.47
N SER A 26 20.68 20.83 23.61
CA SER A 26 20.62 22.23 23.19
C SER A 26 20.40 22.44 21.69
N ALA A 27 19.59 23.45 21.34
CA ALA A 27 19.12 23.82 20.00
C ALA A 27 20.19 24.23 18.97
N GLU A 28 21.47 24.17 19.33
CA GLU A 28 22.59 24.56 18.47
C GLU A 28 23.31 23.34 17.85
N ASP A 29 23.09 22.13 18.38
CA ASP A 29 23.61 20.86 17.82
C ASP A 29 22.62 20.16 16.85
N GLU A 30 21.38 20.68 16.70
CA GLU A 30 20.33 20.06 15.89
C GLU A 30 20.47 20.33 14.38
N LYS A 31 21.10 21.44 13.97
CA LYS A 31 21.14 21.84 12.54
C LYS A 31 22.05 20.97 11.65
N ASP A 32 23.05 20.30 12.22
CA ASP A 32 24.02 19.49 11.46
C ASP A 32 23.80 17.97 11.60
N LYS A 33 22.88 17.52 12.47
CA LYS A 33 22.47 16.11 12.60
C LYS A 33 21.23 15.74 11.77
N GLU A 34 20.60 16.72 11.13
CA GLU A 34 19.30 16.60 10.44
C GLU A 34 19.35 16.22 8.95
N LYS A 35 20.49 15.75 8.42
CA LYS A 35 20.47 14.88 7.24
C LYS A 35 20.44 13.43 7.69
N LYS A 36 19.32 13.02 8.29
CA LYS A 36 18.97 11.61 8.32
C LYS A 36 18.98 11.15 6.86
N ASP A 37 19.69 10.06 6.56
CA ASP A 37 19.71 9.48 5.22
C ASP A 37 18.28 9.03 4.89
N GLU A 38 17.48 9.94 4.36
CA GLU A 38 16.13 9.65 3.96
C GLU A 38 16.16 8.89 2.64
N TYR A 39 15.38 7.82 2.56
CA TYR A 39 15.28 7.02 1.35
C TYR A 39 13.85 6.60 1.06
N ILE A 40 13.62 6.37 -0.22
CA ILE A 40 12.39 5.85 -0.78
C ILE A 40 12.58 4.36 -1.01
N VAL A 41 11.57 3.56 -0.69
CA VAL A 41 11.54 2.13 -0.99
C VAL A 41 10.56 1.89 -2.12
N VAL A 42 10.99 1.14 -3.14
CA VAL A 42 10.14 0.66 -4.23
C VAL A 42 10.04 -0.86 -4.11
N PHE A 43 8.82 -1.39 -4.06
CA PHE A 43 8.62 -2.83 -4.16
C PHE A 43 8.74 -3.26 -5.62
N SER A 44 9.76 -4.08 -5.89
CA SER A 44 9.93 -4.80 -7.14
C SER A 44 9.21 -6.15 -7.07
N ARG A 45 8.83 -6.66 -8.24
CA ARG A 45 8.17 -7.97 -8.42
C ARG A 45 8.78 -8.64 -9.64
N SER A 46 8.81 -9.97 -9.66
CA SER A 46 9.38 -10.74 -10.78
C SER A 46 8.37 -11.68 -11.44
N THR A 47 7.16 -11.81 -10.87
CA THR A 47 6.17 -12.82 -11.31
C THR A 47 4.92 -12.22 -11.94
N THR A 48 4.34 -11.20 -11.32
CA THR A 48 3.05 -10.61 -11.71
C THR A 48 3.04 -9.12 -11.37
N ARG A 49 2.14 -8.35 -11.98
CA ARG A 49 1.95 -6.90 -11.73
C ARG A 49 3.29 -6.17 -11.69
N LEU A 50 4.09 -6.39 -12.72
CA LEU A 50 5.41 -5.80 -12.87
C LEU A 50 5.30 -4.32 -13.17
N ILE A 51 6.26 -3.54 -12.69
CA ILE A 51 6.53 -2.19 -13.16
C ILE A 51 7.52 -2.32 -14.31
N LEU A 52 7.06 -2.10 -15.55
CA LEU A 52 7.85 -2.42 -16.75
C LEU A 52 9.05 -1.49 -16.94
N ASN A 53 8.95 -0.23 -16.50
CA ASN A 53 10.01 0.77 -16.51
C ASN A 53 10.51 1.12 -15.10
N GLU A 54 10.74 0.10 -14.26
CA GLU A 54 11.15 0.28 -12.87
C GLU A 54 12.40 1.18 -12.72
N ALA A 55 13.39 1.03 -13.61
CA ALA A 55 14.59 1.88 -13.60
C ALA A 55 14.27 3.37 -13.82
N GLU A 56 13.36 3.70 -14.73
CA GLU A 56 12.92 5.08 -14.98
C GLU A 56 12.19 5.65 -13.76
N LEU A 57 11.31 4.84 -13.15
CA LEU A 57 10.60 5.22 -11.92
C LEU A 57 11.58 5.52 -10.78
N ILE A 58 12.58 4.67 -10.56
CA ILE A 58 13.61 4.85 -9.54
C ILE A 58 14.39 6.14 -9.79
N MET A 59 14.82 6.39 -11.03
CA MET A 59 15.55 7.62 -11.38
C MET A 59 14.69 8.87 -11.17
N ALA A 60 13.42 8.84 -11.60
CA ALA A 60 12.48 9.95 -11.43
C ALA A 60 12.24 10.27 -9.95
N LEU A 61 12.03 9.25 -9.12
CA LEU A 61 11.88 9.41 -7.67
C LEU A 61 13.15 9.97 -7.02
N ALA A 62 14.32 9.44 -7.38
CA ALA A 62 15.59 9.92 -6.85
C ALA A 62 15.82 11.40 -7.19
N GLN A 63 15.53 11.80 -8.43
CA GLN A 63 15.72 13.17 -8.92
C GLN A 63 14.71 14.14 -8.30
N GLU A 64 13.43 13.77 -8.25
CA GLU A 64 12.36 14.64 -7.74
C GLU A 64 12.54 14.93 -6.24
N PHE A 65 12.89 13.91 -5.44
CA PHE A 65 13.00 14.07 -3.98
C PHE A 65 14.42 14.28 -3.47
N GLN A 66 15.45 14.12 -4.32
CA GLN A 66 16.86 14.15 -3.90
C GLN A 66 17.16 13.15 -2.77
N MET A 67 16.54 11.97 -2.87
CA MET A 67 16.64 10.88 -1.90
C MET A 67 17.21 9.64 -2.56
N ARG A 68 17.91 8.82 -1.78
CA ARG A 68 18.30 7.48 -2.25
C ARG A 68 17.04 6.64 -2.45
N VAL A 69 17.00 5.84 -3.51
CA VAL A 69 15.92 4.88 -3.76
C VAL A 69 16.45 3.47 -3.57
N VAL A 70 15.69 2.63 -2.87
CA VAL A 70 16.02 1.24 -2.54
C VAL A 70 14.93 0.34 -3.09
N THR A 71 15.31 -0.71 -3.81
CA THR A 71 14.35 -1.73 -4.23
C THR A 71 14.32 -2.87 -3.22
N VAL A 72 13.12 -3.42 -3.00
CA VAL A 72 12.90 -4.62 -2.21
C VAL A 72 11.97 -5.58 -2.94
N SER A 73 12.14 -6.88 -2.79
CA SER A 73 11.31 -7.91 -3.41
C SER A 73 11.01 -9.02 -2.41
N LEU A 74 9.75 -9.43 -2.33
CA LEU A 74 9.35 -10.59 -1.52
C LEU A 74 9.84 -11.91 -2.11
N GLU A 75 10.11 -11.94 -3.41
CA GLU A 75 10.66 -13.10 -4.11
C GLU A 75 12.15 -13.31 -3.80
N ASP A 76 12.90 -12.22 -3.59
CA ASP A 76 14.36 -12.27 -3.42
C ASP A 76 14.82 -12.11 -1.95
N GLN A 77 14.00 -11.49 -1.10
CA GLN A 77 14.40 -11.11 0.26
C GLN A 77 13.46 -11.69 1.32
N SER A 78 14.02 -11.99 2.49
CA SER A 78 13.23 -12.43 3.63
C SER A 78 12.33 -11.30 4.15
N PHE A 79 11.16 -11.67 4.69
CA PHE A 79 10.25 -10.69 5.28
C PHE A 79 10.89 -9.83 6.39
N PRO A 80 11.67 -10.37 7.35
CA PRO A 80 12.41 -9.55 8.32
C PRO A 80 13.37 -8.55 7.66
N SER A 81 14.10 -8.95 6.61
CA SER A 81 15.00 -8.06 5.87
C SER A 81 14.25 -6.89 5.24
N ILE A 82 13.08 -7.16 4.64
CA ILE A 82 12.21 -6.14 4.07
C ILE A 82 11.69 -5.21 5.16
N VAL A 83 11.22 -5.74 6.29
CA VAL A 83 10.74 -4.93 7.41
C VAL A 83 11.86 -4.04 7.97
N GLN A 84 13.09 -4.54 8.05
CA GLN A 84 14.25 -3.75 8.48
C GLN A 84 14.42 -2.51 7.60
N VAL A 85 14.35 -2.67 6.28
CA VAL A 85 14.46 -1.57 5.30
C VAL A 85 13.24 -0.64 5.37
N ILE A 86 12.02 -1.17 5.41
CA ILE A 86 10.79 -0.36 5.43
C ILE A 86 10.67 0.43 6.74
N SER A 87 11.18 -0.10 7.85
CA SER A 87 11.05 0.55 9.17
C SER A 87 11.71 1.93 9.26
N GLY A 88 12.61 2.26 8.33
CA GLY A 88 13.34 3.52 8.27
C GLY A 88 13.06 4.40 7.05
N CYS A 89 12.25 3.98 6.07
CA CYS A 89 12.06 4.75 4.84
C CYS A 89 11.01 5.87 4.98
N SER A 90 11.22 6.99 4.29
CA SER A 90 10.28 8.13 4.29
C SER A 90 9.11 7.94 3.34
N MET A 91 9.27 7.09 2.31
CA MET A 91 8.24 6.79 1.33
C MET A 91 8.33 5.34 0.88
N LEU A 92 7.18 4.69 0.74
CA LEU A 92 7.01 3.35 0.17
C LEU A 92 6.16 3.43 -1.09
N VAL A 93 6.69 2.98 -2.22
CA VAL A 93 6.01 2.92 -3.52
C VAL A 93 5.82 1.47 -3.92
N SER A 94 4.60 1.07 -4.29
CA SER A 94 4.32 -0.30 -4.71
C SER A 94 3.08 -0.38 -5.57
N MET A 95 3.09 -1.31 -6.53
CA MET A 95 1.85 -1.85 -7.11
C MET A 95 0.93 -2.38 -6.01
N HIS A 96 -0.38 -2.18 -6.18
CA HIS A 96 -1.42 -2.70 -5.30
C HIS A 96 -1.20 -4.19 -5.04
N GLY A 97 -1.21 -4.61 -3.78
CA GLY A 97 -1.07 -6.01 -3.42
C GLY A 97 -0.72 -6.23 -1.96
N ALA A 98 -0.87 -7.49 -1.52
CA ALA A 98 -0.73 -7.91 -0.12
C ALA A 98 0.50 -7.34 0.58
N GLN A 99 1.63 -7.19 -0.13
CA GLN A 99 2.91 -6.67 0.38
C GLN A 99 2.82 -5.27 0.99
N LEU A 100 1.87 -4.43 0.56
CA LEU A 100 1.66 -3.10 1.14
C LEU A 100 1.22 -3.17 2.61
N ILE A 101 0.88 -4.34 3.16
CA ILE A 101 0.67 -4.52 4.61
C ILE A 101 1.92 -4.16 5.41
N THR A 102 3.11 -4.24 4.80
CA THR A 102 4.37 -3.82 5.43
C THR A 102 4.42 -2.33 5.75
N SER A 103 3.54 -1.52 5.16
CA SER A 103 3.35 -0.10 5.53
C SER A 103 3.06 0.09 7.02
N LEU A 104 2.53 -0.93 7.71
CA LEU A 104 2.40 -0.98 9.16
C LEU A 104 3.70 -0.63 9.91
N PHE A 105 4.86 -0.98 9.35
CA PHE A 105 6.17 -0.81 9.95
C PHE A 105 6.82 0.54 9.62
N LEU A 106 6.28 1.32 8.67
CA LEU A 106 6.81 2.62 8.28
C LEU A 106 6.92 3.60 9.45
N PRO A 107 7.85 4.57 9.44
CA PRO A 107 7.88 5.61 10.46
C PRO A 107 6.63 6.49 10.39
N ARG A 108 6.35 7.22 11.48
CA ARG A 108 5.26 8.21 11.44
C ARG A 108 5.62 9.32 10.46
N GLY A 109 4.62 9.83 9.74
CA GLY A 109 4.81 10.86 8.71
C GLY A 109 5.36 10.33 7.38
N ALA A 110 5.66 9.03 7.29
CA ALA A 110 6.02 8.41 6.04
C ALA A 110 4.85 8.36 5.07
N VAL A 111 5.17 8.24 3.79
CA VAL A 111 4.20 8.25 2.70
C VAL A 111 4.07 6.85 2.10
N VAL A 112 2.85 6.40 1.89
CA VAL A 112 2.52 5.19 1.12
C VAL A 112 1.96 5.64 -0.22
N VAL A 113 2.59 5.18 -1.30
CA VAL A 113 2.21 5.46 -2.67
C VAL A 113 1.79 4.15 -3.30
N GLU A 114 0.49 4.01 -3.50
CA GLU A 114 -0.12 2.80 -4.04
C GLU A 114 -0.44 2.96 -5.53
N LEU A 115 0.11 2.08 -6.36
CA LEU A 115 -0.06 2.10 -7.80
C LEU A 115 -1.11 1.08 -8.23
N PHE A 116 -2.06 1.49 -9.07
CA PHE A 116 -3.13 0.65 -9.56
C PHE A 116 -2.99 0.42 -11.08
N PRO A 117 -3.12 -0.82 -11.57
CA PRO A 117 -3.19 -1.11 -13.00
C PRO A 117 -4.40 -0.46 -13.68
N PHE A 118 -4.44 -0.54 -15.00
CA PHE A 118 -5.55 -0.04 -15.80
C PHE A 118 -6.88 -0.68 -15.41
N ALA A 119 -7.97 0.08 -15.55
CA ALA A 119 -9.33 -0.30 -15.16
C ALA A 119 -9.57 -0.60 -13.65
N VAL A 120 -8.54 -0.58 -12.81
CA VAL A 120 -8.70 -0.78 -11.36
C VAL A 120 -8.91 0.55 -10.65
N ASN A 121 -10.08 0.70 -10.01
CA ASN A 121 -10.46 1.94 -9.33
C ASN A 121 -9.90 2.02 -7.88
N PRO A 122 -9.01 2.97 -7.56
CA PRO A 122 -8.42 3.12 -6.23
C PRO A 122 -9.43 3.35 -5.10
N GLU A 123 -10.61 3.90 -5.40
CA GLU A 123 -11.64 4.18 -4.39
C GLU A 123 -12.47 2.95 -4.02
N GLN A 124 -12.36 1.86 -4.79
CA GLN A 124 -13.07 0.61 -4.52
C GLN A 124 -12.23 -0.42 -3.77
N TYR A 125 -10.89 -0.31 -3.82
CA TYR A 125 -9.95 -1.27 -3.23
C TYR A 125 -9.01 -0.54 -2.27
N THR A 126 -9.53 -0.17 -1.09
CA THR A 126 -8.89 0.78 -0.17
C THR A 126 -8.35 0.19 1.16
N PRO A 127 -7.87 -1.07 1.25
CA PRO A 127 -7.39 -1.61 2.53
C PRO A 127 -6.21 -0.81 3.10
N TYR A 128 -5.31 -0.30 2.23
CA TYR A 128 -4.12 0.45 2.67
C TYR A 128 -4.40 1.92 2.93
N LYS A 129 -5.30 2.55 2.17
CA LYS A 129 -5.89 3.86 2.53
C LYS A 129 -6.54 3.81 3.91
N THR A 130 -7.30 2.73 4.17
CA THR A 130 -7.91 2.48 5.48
C THR A 130 -6.84 2.35 6.57
N LEU A 131 -5.84 1.48 6.36
CA LEU A 131 -4.72 1.30 7.30
C LEU A 131 -4.01 2.60 7.62
N ALA A 132 -3.66 3.40 6.61
CA ALA A 132 -2.98 4.68 6.77
C ALA A 132 -3.81 5.69 7.60
N SER A 133 -5.14 5.60 7.49
CA SER A 133 -6.09 6.47 8.19
C SER A 133 -6.42 6.01 9.62
N LEU A 134 -5.95 4.85 10.06
CA LEU A 134 -6.23 4.36 11.42
C LEU A 134 -5.56 5.27 12.47
N PRO A 135 -6.25 5.61 13.57
CA PRO A 135 -5.70 6.49 14.60
C PRO A 135 -4.34 6.01 15.13
N GLY A 136 -3.35 6.91 15.13
CA GLY A 136 -1.99 6.66 15.61
C GLY A 136 -1.10 5.87 14.66
N ILE A 137 -1.58 5.50 13.46
CA ILE A 137 -0.71 5.05 12.36
C ILE A 137 0.04 6.26 11.78
N ASP A 138 -0.61 7.40 11.58
CA ASP A 138 0.03 8.65 11.14
C ASP A 138 0.83 8.48 9.84
N LEU A 139 0.25 7.79 8.84
CA LEU A 139 0.83 7.68 7.50
C LEU A 139 0.07 8.57 6.53
N HIS A 140 0.78 9.10 5.54
CA HIS A 140 0.18 9.81 4.42
C HIS A 140 -0.04 8.84 3.27
N TYR A 141 -1.24 8.80 2.71
CA TYR A 141 -1.58 7.88 1.63
C TYR A 141 -1.80 8.65 0.32
N ILE A 142 -1.18 8.16 -0.75
CA ILE A 142 -1.34 8.64 -2.12
C ILE A 142 -1.62 7.43 -3.01
N SER A 143 -2.56 7.57 -3.94
CA SER A 143 -2.80 6.56 -4.98
C SER A 143 -2.55 7.14 -6.36
N TRP A 144 -1.97 6.33 -7.23
CA TRP A 144 -1.87 6.58 -8.66
C TRP A 144 -2.52 5.42 -9.43
N ARG A 145 -3.21 5.70 -10.53
CA ARG A 145 -3.86 4.70 -11.39
C ARG A 145 -3.33 4.89 -12.79
N ASN A 146 -3.00 3.79 -13.46
CA ASN A 146 -2.77 3.82 -14.91
C ASN A 146 -4.09 4.11 -15.64
N THR A 147 -4.16 5.23 -16.35
CA THR A 147 -5.30 5.62 -17.19
C THR A 147 -5.12 5.23 -18.65
N GLU A 148 -3.91 4.88 -19.06
CA GLU A 148 -3.55 4.62 -20.45
C GLU A 148 -3.53 3.10 -20.71
N GLU A 149 -4.38 2.65 -21.63
CA GLU A 149 -4.51 1.23 -21.94
C GLU A 149 -3.25 0.71 -22.64
N GLU A 150 -2.62 1.53 -23.47
CA GLU A 150 -1.34 1.27 -24.14
C GLU A 150 -0.18 0.99 -23.18
N ASN A 151 -0.27 1.48 -21.94
CA ASN A 151 0.72 1.27 -20.89
C ASN A 151 0.48 -0.03 -20.10
N THR A 152 -0.31 -0.95 -20.66
CA THR A 152 -0.76 -2.17 -19.99
C THR A 152 -0.32 -3.41 -20.76
N VAL A 153 0.31 -4.36 -20.07
CA VAL A 153 0.60 -5.69 -20.62
C VAL A 153 -0.27 -6.73 -19.91
N THR A 154 -1.07 -7.44 -20.70
CA THR A 154 -1.99 -8.48 -20.21
C THR A 154 -1.45 -9.87 -20.52
N HIS A 155 -1.95 -10.87 -19.79
CA HIS A 155 -1.44 -12.25 -19.86
C HIS A 155 -2.61 -13.25 -19.92
N PRO A 156 -3.37 -13.30 -21.02
CA PRO A 156 -4.59 -14.10 -21.12
C PRO A 156 -4.34 -15.61 -20.95
N ASP A 157 -3.15 -16.09 -21.28
CA ASP A 157 -2.78 -17.51 -21.25
C ASP A 157 -2.24 -17.99 -19.89
N ARG A 158 -2.12 -17.10 -18.88
CA ARG A 158 -1.74 -17.51 -17.52
C ARG A 158 -2.83 -18.39 -16.88
N PRO A 159 -2.54 -19.07 -15.75
CA PRO A 159 -3.58 -19.65 -14.91
C PRO A 159 -4.62 -18.60 -14.51
N TRP A 160 -5.88 -19.02 -14.32
CA TRP A 160 -6.98 -18.10 -14.00
C TRP A 160 -6.73 -17.35 -12.68
N GLU A 161 -6.04 -17.97 -11.72
CA GLU A 161 -5.66 -17.33 -10.45
C GLU A 161 -4.70 -16.15 -10.62
N GLN A 162 -4.05 -16.04 -11.79
CA GLN A 162 -3.11 -14.99 -12.18
C GLN A 162 -3.65 -14.13 -13.33
N GLY A 163 -4.97 -14.13 -13.52
CA GLY A 163 -5.65 -13.24 -14.47
C GLY A 163 -5.77 -13.76 -15.90
N GLY A 164 -5.41 -15.02 -16.16
CA GLY A 164 -5.64 -15.60 -17.49
C GLY A 164 -7.13 -15.83 -17.77
N ILE A 165 -7.54 -15.54 -19.00
CA ILE A 165 -8.93 -15.60 -19.46
C ILE A 165 -9.15 -16.55 -20.63
N SER A 166 -8.10 -17.20 -21.17
CA SER A 166 -8.21 -18.12 -22.32
C SER A 166 -9.12 -19.33 -22.06
N HIS A 167 -9.43 -19.63 -20.79
CA HIS A 167 -10.35 -20.69 -20.37
C HIS A 167 -11.84 -20.29 -20.42
N LEU A 168 -12.15 -19.01 -20.62
CA LEU A 168 -13.52 -18.48 -20.66
C LEU A 168 -14.09 -18.58 -22.07
N GLU A 169 -15.42 -18.50 -22.19
CA GLU A 169 -16.09 -18.36 -23.48
C GLU A 169 -15.68 -17.06 -24.19
N LYS A 170 -15.66 -17.07 -25.53
CA LYS A 170 -15.17 -15.94 -26.34
C LYS A 170 -15.91 -14.64 -26.04
N ASP A 171 -17.23 -14.69 -25.91
CA ASP A 171 -18.05 -13.51 -25.62
C ASP A 171 -17.67 -12.87 -24.27
N GLU A 172 -17.31 -13.68 -23.28
CA GLU A 172 -16.86 -13.19 -21.97
C GLU A 172 -15.44 -12.60 -22.04
N GLN A 173 -14.55 -13.21 -22.83
CA GLN A 173 -13.22 -12.64 -23.09
C GLN A 173 -13.33 -11.26 -23.76
N GLU A 174 -14.16 -11.15 -24.80
CA GLU A 174 -14.41 -9.89 -25.52
C GLU A 174 -15.00 -8.82 -24.59
N ARG A 175 -15.96 -9.20 -23.74
CA ARG A 175 -16.55 -8.31 -22.73
C ARG A 175 -15.49 -7.80 -21.75
N ILE A 176 -14.65 -8.69 -21.22
CA ILE A 176 -13.58 -8.34 -20.28
C ILE A 176 -12.57 -7.39 -20.93
N LEU A 177 -12.15 -7.69 -22.16
CA LEU A 177 -11.18 -6.88 -22.92
C LEU A 177 -11.71 -5.47 -23.21
N ALA A 178 -13.00 -5.34 -23.56
CA ALA A 178 -13.63 -4.06 -23.85
C ALA A 178 -13.88 -3.18 -22.59
N SER A 179 -13.83 -3.76 -21.39
CA SER A 179 -14.10 -3.04 -20.15
C SER A 179 -13.01 -2.03 -19.79
N LYS A 180 -13.41 -0.85 -19.29
CA LYS A 180 -12.48 0.23 -18.87
C LYS A 180 -12.50 0.53 -17.37
N ASP A 181 -13.39 -0.12 -16.63
CA ASP A 181 -13.45 -0.03 -15.17
C ASP A 181 -14.05 -1.32 -14.64
N VAL A 182 -13.41 -1.93 -13.64
CA VAL A 182 -13.93 -3.14 -13.01
C VAL A 182 -15.10 -2.79 -12.11
N PRO A 183 -16.32 -3.29 -12.36
CA PRO A 183 -17.46 -3.06 -11.48
C PRO A 183 -17.23 -3.64 -10.09
N ARG A 184 -17.99 -3.12 -9.11
CA ARG A 184 -18.03 -3.74 -7.77
C ARG A 184 -18.46 -5.20 -7.89
N HIS A 185 -17.70 -6.07 -7.25
CA HIS A 185 -17.91 -7.51 -7.30
C HIS A 185 -17.58 -8.12 -5.93
N LEU A 186 -18.09 -9.33 -5.70
CA LEU A 186 -17.65 -10.11 -4.55
C LEU A 186 -16.23 -10.64 -4.80
N CYS A 187 -15.34 -10.43 -3.84
CA CYS A 187 -13.92 -10.71 -4.00
C CYS A 187 -13.61 -12.11 -4.53
N CYS A 188 -12.47 -12.13 -5.21
CA CYS A 188 -11.43 -13.15 -5.22
C CYS A 188 -11.54 -14.15 -6.37
N ARG A 189 -12.68 -14.26 -7.03
CA ARG A 189 -12.87 -15.17 -8.18
C ARG A 189 -13.54 -14.53 -9.38
N ASN A 190 -13.71 -13.21 -9.38
CA ASN A 190 -14.24 -12.51 -10.54
C ASN A 190 -13.16 -12.46 -11.65
N PRO A 191 -13.43 -12.98 -12.86
CA PRO A 191 -12.43 -13.09 -13.92
C PRO A 191 -11.97 -11.73 -14.45
N GLU A 192 -12.88 -10.76 -14.57
CA GLU A 192 -12.55 -9.40 -15.00
C GLU A 192 -11.61 -8.71 -14.02
N TRP A 193 -11.90 -8.83 -12.72
CA TRP A 193 -11.01 -8.34 -11.67
C TRP A 193 -9.64 -8.98 -11.74
N LEU A 194 -9.56 -10.31 -11.83
CA LEU A 194 -8.29 -11.01 -11.89
C LEU A 194 -7.50 -10.60 -13.14
N PHE A 195 -8.17 -10.50 -14.28
CA PHE A 195 -7.57 -10.03 -15.54
C PHE A 195 -6.99 -8.63 -15.41
N ARG A 196 -7.72 -7.68 -14.80
CA ARG A 196 -7.28 -6.28 -14.65
C ARG A 196 -6.24 -6.09 -13.55
N ILE A 197 -6.38 -6.77 -12.41
CA ILE A 197 -5.45 -6.58 -11.30
C ILE A 197 -4.08 -7.18 -11.59
N TYR A 198 -3.99 -8.28 -12.35
CA TYR A 198 -2.71 -8.97 -12.62
C TYR A 198 -1.92 -8.45 -13.82
N GLN A 199 -2.36 -7.34 -14.41
CA GLN A 199 -1.67 -6.69 -15.52
C GLN A 199 -0.33 -6.13 -15.08
N ASP A 200 0.66 -6.21 -15.95
CA ASP A 200 1.91 -5.47 -15.80
C ASP A 200 1.71 -4.06 -16.36
N THR A 201 2.39 -3.08 -15.77
CA THR A 201 2.12 -1.66 -16.01
C THR A 201 3.41 -0.92 -16.37
N LEU A 202 3.38 -0.19 -17.48
CA LEU A 202 4.33 0.85 -17.79
C LEU A 202 3.87 2.13 -17.07
N ILE A 203 4.69 2.68 -16.19
CA ILE A 203 4.31 3.86 -15.42
C ILE A 203 4.56 5.10 -16.28
N ASP A 204 3.51 5.87 -16.53
CA ASP A 204 3.65 7.22 -17.09
C ASP A 204 4.28 8.12 -16.02
N ILE A 205 5.58 8.38 -16.15
CA ILE A 205 6.38 9.11 -15.16
C ILE A 205 5.83 10.53 -14.92
N PRO A 206 5.46 11.33 -15.93
CA PRO A 206 4.86 12.65 -15.70
C PRO A 206 3.58 12.60 -14.87
N SER A 207 2.60 11.79 -15.28
CA SER A 207 1.34 11.58 -14.56
C SER A 207 1.57 11.08 -13.14
N PHE A 208 2.51 10.15 -12.96
CA PHE A 208 2.90 9.65 -11.65
C PHE A 208 3.43 10.75 -10.74
N LEU A 209 4.40 11.56 -11.21
CA LEU A 209 4.98 12.65 -10.43
C LEU A 209 3.96 13.75 -10.12
N ASP A 210 3.04 14.04 -11.04
CA ASP A 210 1.96 15.01 -10.83
C ASP A 210 1.02 14.54 -9.72
N ALA A 211 0.58 13.28 -9.77
CA ALA A 211 -0.24 12.69 -8.70
C ALA A 211 0.48 12.72 -7.34
N LEU A 212 1.79 12.50 -7.34
CA LEU A 212 2.63 12.57 -6.15
C LEU A 212 2.70 14.00 -5.59
N LYS A 213 2.96 15.00 -6.45
CA LYS A 213 3.01 16.42 -6.09
C LYS A 213 1.68 16.89 -5.50
N GLU A 214 0.58 16.59 -6.17
CA GLU A 214 -0.76 16.93 -5.69
C GLU A 214 -1.08 16.21 -4.37
N GLY A 215 -0.78 14.91 -4.29
CA GLY A 215 -0.95 14.13 -3.07
C GLY A 215 -0.17 14.71 -1.89
N MET A 216 1.06 15.15 -2.10
CA MET A 216 1.92 15.73 -1.06
C MET A 216 1.41 17.07 -0.51
N LYS A 217 0.66 17.88 -1.28
CA LYS A 217 0.08 19.14 -0.80
C LYS A 217 -0.88 18.95 0.37
N THR A 218 -1.53 17.78 0.43
CA THR A 218 -2.48 17.43 1.49
C THR A 218 -1.81 16.77 2.70
N LYS A 219 -0.49 16.57 2.67
CA LYS A 219 0.25 15.93 3.76
C LYS A 219 0.15 16.78 5.02
N PRO A 220 -0.44 16.27 6.11
CA PRO A 220 -0.58 17.06 7.33
C PRO A 220 0.79 17.31 7.98
N VAL A 221 0.99 18.53 8.47
CA VAL A 221 2.14 18.84 9.32
C VAL A 221 1.99 18.07 10.62
N MET A 222 2.90 17.14 10.89
CA MET A 222 2.87 16.32 12.08
C MET A 222 2.96 17.19 13.34
N LYS A 223 1.86 17.31 14.08
CA LYS A 223 1.88 17.81 15.45
C LYS A 223 2.19 16.63 16.38
N LYS A 224 2.98 16.85 17.43
CA LYS A 224 3.17 15.87 18.52
C LYS A 224 1.79 15.53 19.10
N SER A 225 1.17 14.46 18.62
CA SER A 225 -0.10 13.97 19.16
C SER A 225 0.22 13.13 20.40
N LYS A 226 -0.51 13.38 21.49
CA LYS A 226 -0.49 12.47 22.64
C LYS A 226 -0.94 11.10 22.13
N PRO A 227 -0.29 10.00 22.55
CA PRO A 227 -0.75 8.67 22.17
C PRO A 227 -2.23 8.55 22.55
N ALA A 228 -3.09 8.33 21.55
CA ALA A 228 -4.46 7.96 21.81
C ALA A 228 -4.44 6.69 22.68
N SER A 229 -5.40 6.63 23.62
CA SER A 229 -5.71 5.51 24.52
C SER A 229 -5.06 4.18 24.12
N THR A 230 -4.35 3.56 25.05
CA THR A 230 -3.67 2.27 24.88
C THR A 230 -4.69 1.18 24.51
N VAL A 231 -4.94 1.00 23.21
CA VAL A 231 -5.76 -0.11 22.71
C VAL A 231 -4.89 -1.35 22.61
N HIS A 232 -5.13 -2.30 23.52
CA HIS A 232 -4.55 -3.63 23.48
C HIS A 232 -5.46 -4.56 22.68
N PRO A 233 -4.91 -5.38 21.76
CA PRO A 233 -5.70 -6.41 21.11
C PRO A 233 -6.19 -7.40 22.17
N GLY A 234 -7.51 -7.42 22.40
CA GLY A 234 -8.18 -8.32 23.33
C GLY A 234 -8.91 -9.44 22.60
N ARG A 235 -9.13 -10.56 23.28
CA ARG A 235 -10.01 -11.63 22.76
C ARG A 235 -11.44 -11.11 22.77
N VAL A 236 -12.06 -10.97 21.59
CA VAL A 236 -13.49 -10.70 21.47
C VAL A 236 -14.26 -11.90 22.02
N ARG A 237 -15.15 -11.67 22.99
CA ARG A 237 -16.02 -12.67 23.59
C ARG A 237 -17.44 -12.50 23.07
N GLU A 238 -18.15 -13.62 22.94
CA GLU A 238 -19.57 -13.67 22.56
C GLU A 238 -19.91 -12.84 21.29
N PRO A 239 -19.17 -13.02 20.17
CA PRO A 239 -19.52 -12.32 18.95
C PRO A 239 -20.91 -12.78 18.50
N GLN A 240 -21.85 -11.86 18.36
CA GLN A 240 -23.14 -12.13 17.73
C GLN A 240 -23.13 -11.59 16.31
N CYS A 241 -23.82 -12.27 15.40
CA CYS A 241 -23.93 -11.88 14.01
C CYS A 241 -25.38 -11.48 13.75
N GLN A 242 -25.62 -10.21 13.44
CA GLN A 242 -26.95 -9.68 13.16
C GLN A 242 -27.00 -9.16 11.72
N THR A 243 -27.81 -9.79 10.89
CA THR A 243 -28.01 -9.38 9.50
C THR A 243 -29.38 -8.74 9.32
N SER A 244 -29.44 -7.60 8.64
CA SER A 244 -30.69 -6.97 8.22
C SER A 244 -30.61 -6.62 6.74
N VAL A 245 -31.59 -7.06 5.94
CA VAL A 245 -31.72 -6.66 4.54
C VAL A 245 -32.30 -5.25 4.50
N GLN A 246 -31.60 -4.31 3.89
CA GLN A 246 -32.04 -2.91 3.78
C GLN A 246 -32.76 -2.65 2.46
N THR A 247 -32.26 -3.23 1.37
CA THR A 247 -32.88 -3.15 0.03
C THR A 247 -32.69 -4.47 -0.72
N THR A 248 -33.24 -4.59 -1.94
CA THR A 248 -33.03 -5.75 -2.82
C THR A 248 -31.55 -5.97 -3.19
N SER A 249 -30.70 -4.95 -3.02
CA SER A 249 -29.27 -4.99 -3.34
C SER A 249 -28.35 -4.68 -2.16
N GLU A 250 -28.89 -4.46 -0.95
CA GLU A 250 -28.10 -4.05 0.20
C GLU A 250 -28.53 -4.80 1.47
N ALA A 251 -27.54 -5.39 2.15
CA ALA A 251 -27.72 -5.98 3.46
C ALA A 251 -26.68 -5.40 4.41
N LYS A 252 -27.12 -5.11 5.64
CA LYS A 252 -26.27 -4.65 6.73
C LYS A 252 -25.96 -5.82 7.65
N LEU A 253 -24.67 -6.06 7.88
CA LEU A 253 -24.17 -6.99 8.88
C LEU A 253 -23.63 -6.19 10.07
N THR A 254 -24.11 -6.49 11.27
CA THR A 254 -23.60 -5.94 12.53
C THR A 254 -23.04 -7.08 13.36
N VAL A 255 -21.79 -6.93 13.81
CA VAL A 255 -21.11 -7.93 14.65
C VAL A 255 -20.79 -7.32 16.01
N PRO A 256 -21.73 -7.30 16.97
CA PRO A 256 -21.42 -6.92 18.34
C PRO A 256 -20.64 -8.03 19.05
N GLY A 257 -19.85 -7.65 20.05
CA GLY A 257 -19.14 -8.57 20.93
C GLY A 257 -18.65 -7.83 22.17
N GLN A 258 -18.22 -8.57 23.18
CA GLN A 258 -17.61 -8.02 24.39
C GLN A 258 -16.10 -7.97 24.24
N ILE A 259 -15.51 -6.84 24.61
CA ILE A 259 -14.05 -6.69 24.77
C ILE A 259 -13.80 -6.66 26.28
N PRO A 260 -12.94 -7.56 26.83
CA PRO A 260 -12.64 -7.60 28.25
C PRO A 260 -11.93 -6.33 28.74
#